data_AF-A0A2S9GB68-F1
#
_entry.id   AF-A0A2S9GB68-F1
#
_cell.length_a   1.000
_cell.length_b   1.000
_cell.length_c   1.000
_cell.angle_alpha   90.00
_cell.angle_beta   90.00
_cell.angle_gamma   90.00
#
_symmetry.space_group_name_H-M   'P 1'
#
loop_
_entity.id
_entity.type
_entity.pdbx_description
1 polymer ?
#
loop_
_entity_poly.entity_id
_entity_poly.type
_entity_poly.pdbx_seq_one_letter_code
_entity_poly.pdbx_strand_id
1 'polypeptide(L)'
;TLESALYRAGLGPVAGVDEVGRGACAGPLVVAACVLGPNRLEGLAALDDSKKLNENERERLYPLIRRYALAYHVVYIPSVEVDR
;
A
#
# COMPACT_ATOMS: atom_id res chain seq x y z
N THR A 1 12.53 0.84 -10.22
CA THR A 1 11.29 1.60 -9.95
C THR A 1 11.66 3.02 -9.54
N LEU A 2 10.70 3.95 -9.49
CA LEU A 2 10.94 5.31 -8.97
C LEU A 2 11.48 5.26 -7.53
N GLU A 3 10.94 4.37 -6.72
CA GLU A 3 11.42 4.07 -5.36
C GLU A 3 12.94 3.78 -5.32
N SER A 4 13.44 2.85 -6.16
CA SER A 4 14.87 2.53 -6.18
C SER A 4 15.74 3.72 -6.60
N ALA A 5 15.23 4.61 -7.45
CA ALA A 5 15.96 5.81 -7.88
C ALA A 5 16.08 6.82 -6.73
N LEU A 6 15.00 7.05 -5.98
CA LEU A 6 14.99 7.93 -4.80
C LEU A 6 15.92 7.40 -3.70
N TYR A 7 15.90 6.09 -3.43
CA TYR A 7 16.84 5.47 -2.48
C TYR A 7 18.30 5.66 -2.88
N ARG A 8 18.66 5.43 -4.15
CA ARG A 8 20.04 5.62 -4.63
C ARG A 8 20.50 7.08 -4.58
N ALA A 9 19.56 8.03 -4.62
CA ALA A 9 19.84 9.45 -4.46
C ALA A 9 19.96 9.88 -2.99
N GLY A 10 19.84 8.97 -2.02
CA GLY A 10 19.88 9.29 -0.59
C GLY A 10 18.61 9.93 -0.05
N LEU A 11 17.51 9.87 -0.80
CA LEU A 11 16.21 10.45 -0.44
C LEU A 11 15.26 9.43 0.21
N GLY A 12 15.77 8.26 0.59
CA GLY A 12 15.00 7.26 1.34
C GLY A 12 14.91 7.60 2.83
N PRO A 13 14.00 6.94 3.58
CA PRO A 13 13.07 5.91 3.13
C PRO A 13 11.92 6.45 2.27
N VAL A 14 11.38 5.62 1.37
CA VAL A 14 10.26 5.98 0.47
C VAL A 14 8.99 5.27 0.92
N ALA A 15 7.91 6.03 1.07
CA ALA A 15 6.57 5.48 1.32
C ALA A 15 5.77 5.46 0.02
N GLY A 16 5.20 4.29 -0.32
CA GLY A 16 4.11 4.20 -1.29
C GLY A 16 2.79 4.52 -0.60
N VAL A 17 1.93 5.32 -1.24
CA VAL A 17 0.61 5.70 -0.73
C VAL A 17 -0.44 5.40 -1.79
N ASP A 18 -1.56 4.82 -1.36
CA ASP A 18 -2.69 4.51 -2.24
C ASP A 18 -4.01 4.57 -1.47
N GLU A 19 -5.12 4.76 -2.19
CA GLU A 19 -6.46 4.84 -1.63
C GLU A 19 -7.48 3.90 -2.28
N VAL A 20 -8.47 3.48 -1.51
CA VAL A 20 -9.60 2.67 -1.97
C VAL A 20 -10.90 3.24 -1.43
N GLY A 21 -11.95 3.23 -2.26
CA GLY A 21 -13.29 3.69 -1.86
C GLY A 21 -13.68 5.07 -2.37
N ARG A 22 -12.80 5.79 -3.10
CA ARG A 22 -13.08 7.15 -3.63
C ARG A 22 -14.35 7.27 -4.49
N GLY A 23 -14.77 6.19 -5.15
CA GLY A 23 -15.98 6.15 -5.98
C GLY A 23 -17.08 5.24 -5.45
N ALA A 24 -16.97 4.75 -4.22
CA ALA A 24 -17.98 3.89 -3.63
C ALA A 24 -19.20 4.72 -3.19
N CYS A 25 -20.41 4.22 -3.44
CA CYS A 25 -21.65 4.89 -3.00
C CYS A 25 -21.85 4.86 -1.47
N ALA A 26 -21.16 3.96 -0.77
CA ALA A 26 -21.24 3.78 0.67
C ALA A 26 -19.94 3.21 1.22
N GLY A 27 -19.70 3.44 2.51
CA GLY A 27 -18.49 3.00 3.21
C GLY A 27 -17.44 4.12 3.34
N PRO A 28 -16.36 3.86 4.08
CA PRO A 28 -15.29 4.83 4.27
C PRO A 28 -14.37 4.93 3.06
N LEU A 29 -13.68 6.07 2.92
CA LEU A 29 -12.46 6.15 2.13
C LEU A 29 -11.32 5.59 2.97
N VAL A 30 -10.55 4.65 2.42
CA VAL A 30 -9.41 4.04 3.11
C VAL A 30 -8.13 4.47 2.41
N VAL A 31 -7.18 5.01 3.16
CA VAL A 31 -5.86 5.41 2.66
C VAL A 31 -4.80 4.61 3.40
N ALA A 32 -3.83 4.05 2.67
CA ALA A 32 -2.72 3.31 3.25
C ALA A 32 -1.38 3.89 2.79
N ALA A 33 -0.42 3.91 3.71
CA ALA A 33 0.97 4.20 3.41
C ALA A 33 1.84 3.01 3.84
N CYS A 34 2.81 2.62 3.02
CA CYS A 34 3.72 1.51 3.30
C CYS A 34 5.14 1.85 2.86
N VAL A 35 6.10 1.66 3.76
CA VAL A 35 7.53 1.75 3.51
C VAL A 35 8.09 0.34 3.43
N LEU A 36 8.50 -0.08 2.23
CA LEU A 36 9.22 -1.33 2.03
C LEU A 36 10.73 -1.10 2.15
N GLY A 37 11.44 -2.15 2.58
CA GLY A 37 12.90 -2.13 2.57
C GLY A 37 13.45 -2.10 1.13
N PRO A 38 14.70 -1.63 0.94
CA PRO A 38 15.30 -1.44 -0.39
C PRO A 38 15.52 -2.74 -1.18
N ASN A 39 15.43 -3.90 -0.52
CA ASN A 39 15.60 -5.20 -1.16
C ASN A 39 14.27 -5.67 -1.74
N ARG A 40 14.27 -5.99 -3.03
CA ARG A 40 13.11 -6.64 -3.66
C ARG A 40 12.91 -8.01 -3.01
N LEU A 41 11.76 -8.19 -2.37
CA LEU A 41 11.45 -9.43 -1.67
C LEU A 41 10.77 -10.39 -2.65
N GLU A 42 11.37 -11.56 -2.88
CA GLU A 42 10.79 -12.60 -3.73
C GLU A 42 9.35 -12.96 -3.29
N GLY A 43 9.10 -12.95 -1.99
CA GLY A 43 7.77 -13.17 -1.41
C GLY A 43 6.71 -12.11 -1.77
N LEU A 44 7.11 -10.98 -2.34
CA LEU A 44 6.24 -9.90 -2.82
C LEU A 44 6.30 -9.73 -4.36
N ALA A 45 6.88 -10.69 -5.09
CA ALA A 45 6.96 -10.60 -6.55
C ALA A 45 5.57 -10.49 -7.23
N ALA A 46 4.52 -11.03 -6.60
CA ALA A 46 3.14 -10.95 -7.08
C ALA A 46 2.45 -9.59 -6.82
N LEU A 47 3.10 -8.65 -6.13
CA LEU A 47 2.51 -7.36 -5.73
C LEU A 47 2.44 -6.33 -6.89
N ASP A 48 3.09 -6.59 -8.02
CA ASP A 48 3.35 -5.61 -9.09
C ASP A 48 2.10 -5.20 -9.91
N ASP A 49 1.02 -6.00 -9.88
CA ASP A 49 -0.25 -5.66 -10.53
C ASP A 49 -1.43 -5.91 -9.59
N SER A 50 -1.57 -5.03 -8.59
CA SER A 50 -2.62 -5.09 -7.57
C SER A 50 -4.05 -5.13 -8.15
N LYS A 51 -4.23 -4.66 -9.39
CA LYS A 51 -5.49 -4.67 -10.14
C LYS A 51 -5.88 -6.06 -10.66
N LYS A 52 -4.94 -7.01 -10.71
CA LYS A 52 -5.20 -8.41 -11.08
C LYS A 52 -5.31 -9.35 -9.89
N LEU A 53 -4.97 -8.89 -8.69
CA LEU A 53 -5.11 -9.70 -7.48
C LEU A 53 -6.59 -9.91 -7.16
N ASN A 54 -6.98 -11.15 -6.89
CA ASN A 54 -8.28 -11.45 -6.29
C ASN A 54 -8.24 -11.26 -4.76
N GLU A 55 -9.39 -11.37 -4.11
CA GLU A 55 -9.50 -11.23 -2.65
C GLU A 55 -8.62 -12.21 -1.87
N ASN A 56 -8.62 -13.49 -2.27
CA ASN A 56 -7.80 -14.52 -1.61
C ASN A 56 -6.30 -14.23 -1.71
N GLU A 57 -5.84 -13.72 -2.86
CA GLU A 57 -4.45 -13.33 -3.04
C GLU A 57 -4.06 -12.12 -2.19
N ARG A 58 -4.97 -11.14 -2.05
CA ARG A 58 -4.78 -9.99 -1.14
C ARG A 58 -4.66 -10.44 0.31
N GLU A 59 -5.56 -11.30 0.77
CA GLU A 59 -5.54 -11.87 2.13
C GLU A 59 -4.25 -12.66 2.40
N ARG A 60 -3.75 -13.39 1.40
CA ARG A 60 -2.47 -14.12 1.49
C ARG A 60 -1.27 -13.17 1.54
N LEU A 61 -1.29 -12.07 0.78
CA LEU A 61 -0.18 -11.13 0.66
C LEU A 61 -0.11 -10.15 1.84
N TYR A 62 -1.24 -9.73 2.40
CA TYR A 62 -1.30 -8.79 3.51
C TYR A 62 -0.36 -9.12 4.69
N PRO A 63 -0.35 -10.35 5.25
CA PRO A 63 0.57 -10.68 6.34
C PRO A 63 2.05 -10.66 5.90
N LEU A 64 2.35 -10.99 4.64
CA LEU A 64 3.71 -10.89 4.10
C LEU A 64 4.15 -9.43 4.00
N ILE A 65 3.29 -8.56 3.47
CA ILE A 65 3.55 -7.11 3.39
C ILE A 65 3.82 -6.55 4.79
N ARG A 66 2.96 -6.87 5.77
CA ARG A 66 3.14 -6.42 7.16
C ARG A 66 4.45 -6.92 7.79
N ARG A 67 4.84 -8.16 7.50
CA ARG A 67 6.09 -8.75 8.01
C ARG A 67 7.32 -8.05 7.45
N TYR A 68 7.25 -7.60 6.20
CA TYR A 68 8.39 -7.07 5.47
C TYR A 68 8.45 -5.54 5.38
N ALA A 69 7.35 -4.86 5.68
CA ALA A 69 7.31 -3.42 5.76
C ALA A 69 8.16 -2.93 6.94
N LEU A 70 8.96 -1.89 6.69
CA LEU A 70 9.66 -1.16 7.75
C LEU A 70 8.67 -0.37 8.60
N ALA A 71 7.65 0.18 7.94
CA ALA A 71 6.53 0.86 8.56
C ALA A 71 5.32 0.82 7.61
N TYR A 72 4.12 0.77 8.16
CA TYR A 72 2.89 0.99 7.41
C TYR A 72 1.84 1.61 8.33
N HIS A 73 0.88 2.30 7.75
CA HIS A 73 -0.27 2.82 8.47
C HIS A 73 -1.49 2.81 7.54
N VAL A 74 -2.68 2.58 8.11
CA VAL A 74 -3.95 2.62 7.40
C VAL A 74 -4.88 3.57 8.13
N VAL A 75 -5.50 4.48 7.39
CA VAL A 75 -6.47 5.44 7.90
C VAL A 75 -7.82 5.16 7.26
N TYR A 76 -8.86 5.15 8.10
CA TYR A 76 -10.25 5.04 7.69
C TYR A 76 -10.89 6.41 7.86
N ILE A 77 -11.30 7.01 6.74
CA ILE A 77 -11.99 8.29 6.70
C ILE A 77 -13.48 7.99 6.52
N PRO A 78 -14.31 8.22 7.55
CA PRO A 78 -15.74 7.92 7.46
C PRO A 78 -16.42 8.81 6.41
N SER A 79 -17.51 8.34 5.79
CA SER A 79 -18.20 9.09 4.74
C SER A 79 -18.63 10.48 5.19
N VAL A 80 -19.05 10.63 6.46
CA VAL A 80 -19.41 11.93 7.05
C VAL A 80 -18.27 12.96 7.03
N GLU A 81 -17.01 12.53 7.03
CA GLU A 81 -15.86 13.42 6.89
C GLU A 81 -15.59 13.75 5.42
N VAL A 82 -15.84 12.81 4.50
CA VAL A 82 -15.74 13.01 3.05
C VAL A 82 -16.83 13.94 2.50
N ASP A 83 -18.03 13.87 3.07
CA ASP A 83 -19.20 14.65 2.64
C ASP A 83 -19.18 16.12 3.08
N ARG A 84 -18.24 16.51 3.96
CA ARG A 84 -18.08 17.90 4.44
C ARG A 84 -17.33 18.78 3.45
#